data_AF-A0A2K0T748-F1
#
_entry.id   AF-A0A2K0T748-F1
#
_cell.length_a   1.000
_cell.length_b   1.000
_cell.length_c   1.000
_cell.angle_alpha   90.00
_cell.angle_beta   90.00
_cell.angle_gamma   90.00
#
_symmetry.space_group_name_H-M   'P 1'
#
loop_
_entity.id
_entity.type
_entity.pdbx_description
1 polymer ?
#
loop_
_entity_poly.entity_id
_entity_poly.type
_entity_poly.pdbx_seq_one_letter_code
_entity_poly.pdbx_strand_id
1 'polypeptide(L)'
;MTSLAESEDGRLLNVNADVAAAELARALEPLKVVYLSEKGGLFDGNGSKISQINLDEEYDDLMSQPWCRYGTRLKIKESKELLDTLPQSSSVTIIHPSDLLKELFTNSGAGTLIRRGDKIQKVSSLAGFQDIDKIKETLLGDYKDPNTKATVDRFIELLAENPFTAYYDDGMSCLAIVLPPSANRPIATLATLNITKSGWLSNVVENVFSAIRKDHPSLYWIVPEADENLTWFFEKSDGSFNSNGSVFFYYGCEFNSNALVSIFQDFVSHGHAGIGNSNIGSQLGRVA
;
A
#
# COMPACT_ATOMS: atom_id res chain seq x y z
N MET A 1 -35.85 2.23 3.84
CA MET A 1 -36.15 0.92 4.44
C MET A 1 -36.08 1.07 5.94
N THR A 2 -36.95 0.41 6.69
CA THR A 2 -36.90 0.32 8.16
C THR A 2 -36.28 -1.02 8.55
N SER A 3 -35.58 -1.09 9.68
CA SER A 3 -34.99 -2.34 10.19
C SER A 3 -36.02 -3.20 10.93
N LEU A 4 -37.07 -3.59 10.21
CA LEU A 4 -38.17 -4.44 10.68
C LEU A 4 -38.18 -5.74 9.86
N ALA A 5 -38.34 -6.87 10.53
CA ALA A 5 -38.59 -8.15 9.89
C ALA A 5 -40.03 -8.61 10.13
N GLU A 6 -40.51 -9.53 9.30
CA GLU A 6 -41.81 -10.18 9.44
C GLU A 6 -41.57 -11.68 9.60
N SER A 7 -42.17 -12.28 10.64
CA SER A 7 -42.19 -13.74 10.82
C SER A 7 -43.17 -14.41 9.86
N GLU A 8 -43.08 -15.74 9.69
CA GLU A 8 -43.98 -16.50 8.81
C GLU A 8 -45.47 -16.32 9.17
N ASP A 9 -45.79 -16.04 10.44
CA ASP A 9 -47.15 -15.77 10.93
C ASP A 9 -47.58 -14.29 10.78
N GLY A 10 -46.80 -13.45 10.10
CA GLY A 10 -47.10 -12.04 9.86
C GLY A 10 -46.82 -11.09 11.04
N ARG A 11 -46.09 -11.54 12.07
CA ARG A 11 -45.70 -10.67 13.19
C ARG A 11 -44.47 -9.84 12.85
N LEU A 12 -44.53 -8.53 13.11
CA LEU A 12 -43.41 -7.62 12.97
C LEU A 12 -42.44 -7.75 14.14
N LEU A 13 -41.14 -7.82 13.82
CA LEU A 13 -40.04 -7.95 14.76
C LEU A 13 -39.03 -6.82 14.56
N ASN A 14 -38.55 -6.25 15.65
CA ASN A 14 -37.47 -5.27 15.62
C ASN A 14 -36.14 -5.99 15.37
N VAL A 15 -35.37 -5.51 14.39
CA VAL A 15 -34.07 -6.08 14.03
C VAL A 15 -32.99 -5.02 14.19
N ASN A 16 -31.80 -5.44 14.61
CA ASN A 16 -30.64 -4.55 14.66
C ASN A 16 -30.33 -4.00 13.25
N ALA A 17 -30.13 -2.70 13.13
CA ALA A 17 -29.93 -2.04 11.85
C ALA A 17 -28.63 -2.48 11.15
N ASP A 18 -27.55 -2.72 11.90
CA ASP A 18 -26.28 -3.15 11.33
C ASP A 18 -26.37 -4.57 10.77
N VAL A 19 -27.09 -5.45 11.47
CA VAL A 19 -27.39 -6.82 11.00
C VAL A 19 -28.26 -6.78 9.74
N ALA A 20 -29.33 -5.98 9.74
CA ALA A 20 -30.20 -5.84 8.57
C ALA A 20 -29.44 -5.28 7.36
N ALA A 21 -28.56 -4.29 7.58
CA ALA A 21 -27.71 -3.72 6.54
C ALA A 21 -26.69 -4.73 6.00
N ALA A 22 -26.09 -5.55 6.87
CA ALA A 22 -25.16 -6.59 6.47
C ALA A 22 -25.84 -7.66 5.60
N GLU A 23 -27.01 -8.16 6.00
CA GLU A 23 -27.77 -9.15 5.21
C GLU A 23 -28.22 -8.58 3.86
N LEU A 24 -28.61 -7.31 3.82
CA LEU A 24 -28.89 -6.64 2.56
C LEU A 24 -27.64 -6.53 1.67
N ALA A 25 -26.49 -6.20 2.25
CA ALA A 25 -25.24 -6.13 1.52
C ALA A 25 -24.83 -7.49 0.96
N ARG A 26 -25.01 -8.59 1.71
CA ARG A 26 -24.78 -9.95 1.21
C ARG A 26 -25.67 -10.29 0.02
N ALA A 27 -26.91 -9.82 0.01
CA ALA A 27 -27.85 -10.07 -1.09
C ALA A 27 -27.60 -9.21 -2.34
N LEU A 28 -27.11 -7.97 -2.15
CA LEU A 28 -26.92 -7.00 -3.24
C LEU A 28 -25.50 -6.94 -3.80
N GLU A 29 -24.51 -7.45 -3.06
CA GLU A 29 -23.08 -7.40 -3.38
C GLU A 29 -22.59 -5.99 -3.80
N PRO A 30 -22.81 -4.94 -2.99
CA PRO A 30 -22.46 -3.58 -3.37
C PRO A 30 -20.95 -3.32 -3.32
N LEU A 31 -20.48 -2.35 -4.10
CA LEU A 31 -19.08 -1.88 -4.04
C LEU A 31 -18.73 -1.17 -2.73
N LYS A 32 -19.69 -0.44 -2.14
CA LYS A 32 -19.50 0.28 -0.87
C LYS A 32 -20.67 0.01 0.08
N VAL A 33 -20.35 -0.42 1.28
CA VAL A 33 -21.27 -0.48 2.43
C VAL A 33 -20.88 0.64 3.39
N VAL A 34 -21.81 1.55 3.69
CA VAL A 34 -21.50 2.75 4.47
C VAL A 34 -22.28 2.76 5.78
N TYR A 35 -21.55 2.75 6.90
CA TYR A 35 -22.09 2.92 8.23
C TYR A 35 -21.88 4.35 8.71
N LEU A 36 -22.98 5.03 9.05
CA LEU A 36 -22.96 6.39 9.58
C LEU A 36 -22.82 6.37 11.10
N SER A 37 -21.87 7.14 11.62
CA SER A 37 -21.61 7.21 13.07
C SER A 37 -21.25 8.64 13.49
N GLU A 38 -21.78 9.07 14.64
CA GLU A 38 -21.43 10.38 15.23
C GLU A 38 -19.94 10.54 15.55
N LYS A 39 -19.22 9.44 15.80
CA LYS A 39 -17.77 9.49 16.01
C LYS A 39 -16.96 9.68 14.73
N GLY A 40 -17.56 9.36 13.59
CA GLY A 40 -16.95 9.57 12.27
C GLY A 40 -15.77 8.68 11.92
N GLY A 41 -15.61 7.52 12.57
CA GLY A 41 -14.56 6.55 12.28
C GLY A 41 -14.25 5.63 13.46
N LEU A 42 -13.24 4.79 13.26
CA LEU A 42 -12.54 4.02 14.29
C LEU A 42 -11.27 4.76 14.71
N PHE A 43 -10.85 4.53 15.94
CA PHE A 43 -9.72 5.21 16.56
C PHE A 43 -8.76 4.19 17.16
N ASP A 44 -7.46 4.49 17.09
CA ASP A 44 -6.39 3.69 17.64
C ASP A 44 -6.19 3.93 19.15
N GLY A 45 -5.18 3.27 19.73
CA GLY A 45 -4.85 3.42 21.15
C GLY A 45 -4.36 4.80 21.56
N ASN A 46 -3.94 5.63 20.61
CA ASN A 46 -3.47 7.00 20.83
C ASN A 46 -4.62 8.02 20.67
N GLY A 47 -5.83 7.57 20.30
CA GLY A 47 -6.96 8.43 19.99
C GLY A 47 -6.89 9.04 18.59
N SER A 48 -5.97 8.59 17.75
CA SER A 48 -5.89 8.99 16.35
C SER A 48 -6.89 8.19 15.52
N LYS A 49 -7.52 8.85 14.54
CA LYS A 49 -8.45 8.17 13.63
C LYS A 49 -7.68 7.20 12.74
N ILE A 50 -8.17 5.97 12.63
CA ILE A 50 -7.66 4.98 11.68
C ILE A 50 -8.28 5.31 10.32
N SER A 51 -7.48 5.72 9.35
CA SER A 51 -7.97 6.05 8.00
C SER A 51 -8.39 4.81 7.22
N GLN A 52 -7.62 3.73 7.31
CA GLN A 52 -7.85 2.50 6.56
C GLN A 52 -7.44 1.25 7.37
N ILE A 53 -8.11 0.13 7.09
CA ILE A 53 -7.78 -1.21 7.59
C ILE A 53 -7.80 -2.19 6.42
N ASN A 54 -6.69 -2.89 6.17
CA ASN A 54 -6.62 -4.03 5.26
C ASN A 54 -6.72 -5.34 6.03
N LEU A 55 -7.87 -6.01 5.95
CA LEU A 55 -8.17 -7.17 6.80
C LEU A 55 -7.28 -8.38 6.52
N ASP A 56 -6.83 -8.59 5.29
CA ASP A 56 -6.03 -9.76 4.93
C ASP A 56 -4.60 -9.67 5.51
N GLU A 57 -4.11 -8.46 5.83
CA GLU A 57 -2.79 -8.22 6.41
C GLU A 57 -2.84 -7.82 7.89
N GLU A 58 -3.74 -6.90 8.27
CA GLU A 58 -3.69 -6.21 9.55
C GLU A 58 -4.66 -6.80 10.59
N TYR A 59 -5.60 -7.68 10.20
CA TYR A 59 -6.67 -8.11 11.10
C TYR A 59 -6.15 -8.77 12.38
N ASP A 60 -5.26 -9.76 12.27
CA ASP A 60 -4.76 -10.48 13.44
C ASP A 60 -3.93 -9.57 14.35
N ASP A 61 -3.06 -8.74 13.76
CA ASP A 61 -2.25 -7.76 14.46
C ASP A 61 -3.13 -6.75 15.21
N LEU A 62 -4.16 -6.18 14.57
CA LEU A 62 -5.13 -5.26 15.16
C LEU A 62 -5.94 -5.91 16.28
N MET A 63 -6.40 -7.15 16.07
CA MET A 63 -7.20 -7.89 17.05
C MET A 63 -6.37 -8.35 18.25
N SER A 64 -5.04 -8.41 18.13
CA SER A 64 -4.13 -8.67 19.25
C SER A 64 -3.84 -7.44 20.11
N GLN A 65 -4.09 -6.22 19.58
CA GLN A 65 -3.73 -4.98 20.28
C GLN A 65 -4.51 -4.80 21.59
N PRO A 66 -3.85 -4.35 22.68
CA PRO A 66 -4.50 -4.18 23.98
C PRO A 66 -5.56 -3.07 23.97
N TRP A 67 -5.50 -2.12 23.05
CA TRP A 67 -6.47 -1.03 22.92
C TRP A 67 -7.69 -1.40 22.07
N CYS A 68 -7.60 -2.45 21.23
CA CYS A 68 -8.69 -2.92 20.38
C CYS A 68 -9.71 -3.72 21.20
N ARG A 69 -10.58 -2.99 21.92
CA ARG A 69 -11.56 -3.55 22.86
C ARG A 69 -13.00 -3.17 22.49
N TYR A 70 -13.94 -3.96 23.04
CA TYR A 70 -15.37 -3.70 23.00
C TYR A 70 -15.90 -3.35 21.59
N GLY A 71 -16.46 -2.15 21.41
CA GLY A 71 -17.11 -1.74 20.17
C GLY A 71 -16.19 -1.69 18.95
N THR A 72 -14.91 -1.28 19.09
CA THR A 72 -13.97 -1.25 17.96
C THR A 72 -13.70 -2.67 17.47
N ARG A 73 -13.44 -3.59 18.41
CA ARG A 73 -13.20 -5.01 18.11
C ARG A 73 -14.41 -5.66 17.44
N LEU A 74 -15.61 -5.39 17.95
CA LEU A 74 -16.86 -5.90 17.38
C LEU A 74 -17.05 -5.41 15.95
N LYS A 75 -16.89 -4.11 15.69
CA LYS A 75 -17.05 -3.53 14.34
C LYS A 75 -16.07 -4.11 13.34
N ILE A 76 -14.79 -4.24 13.70
CA ILE A 76 -13.78 -4.84 12.80
C ILE A 76 -14.14 -6.29 12.48
N LYS A 77 -14.61 -7.05 13.48
CA LYS A 77 -15.02 -8.45 13.30
C LYS A 77 -16.24 -8.57 12.39
N GLU A 78 -17.30 -7.79 12.62
CA GLU A 78 -18.52 -7.80 11.80
C GLU A 78 -18.22 -7.34 10.36
N SER A 79 -17.39 -6.31 10.19
CA SER A 79 -16.92 -5.89 8.87
C SER A 79 -16.14 -6.98 8.15
N LYS A 80 -15.28 -7.74 8.85
CA LYS A 80 -14.59 -8.90 8.26
C LYS A 80 -15.56 -9.98 7.84
N GLU A 81 -16.45 -10.40 8.73
CA GLU A 81 -17.45 -11.46 8.43
C GLU A 81 -18.38 -11.09 7.28
N LEU A 82 -18.66 -9.78 7.09
CA LEU A 82 -19.39 -9.29 5.92
C LEU A 82 -18.51 -9.36 4.66
N LEU A 83 -17.33 -8.76 4.70
CA LEU A 83 -16.43 -8.66 3.53
C LEU A 83 -15.88 -10.01 3.06
N ASP A 84 -15.77 -11.00 3.94
CA ASP A 84 -15.39 -12.39 3.58
C ASP A 84 -16.44 -13.05 2.66
N THR A 85 -17.67 -12.55 2.63
CA THR A 85 -18.74 -13.04 1.73
C THR A 85 -19.00 -12.17 0.52
N LEU A 86 -18.40 -10.98 0.47
CA LEU A 86 -18.57 -10.04 -0.63
C LEU A 86 -17.42 -10.17 -1.64
N PRO A 87 -17.59 -9.69 -2.88
CA PRO A 87 -16.49 -9.55 -3.82
C PRO A 87 -15.33 -8.74 -3.23
N GLN A 88 -14.09 -9.03 -3.66
CA GLN A 88 -12.88 -8.33 -3.22
C GLN A 88 -12.92 -6.82 -3.46
N SER A 89 -13.67 -6.38 -4.49
CA SER A 89 -13.90 -4.97 -4.81
C SER A 89 -14.78 -4.23 -3.81
N SER A 90 -15.49 -4.95 -2.95
CA SER A 90 -16.37 -4.37 -1.95
C SER A 90 -15.59 -3.82 -0.75
N SER A 91 -16.13 -2.78 -0.14
CA SER A 91 -15.54 -2.11 1.02
C SER A 91 -16.61 -1.69 2.01
N VAL A 92 -16.22 -1.60 3.28
CA VAL A 92 -17.04 -1.08 4.36
C VAL A 92 -16.43 0.23 4.85
N THR A 93 -17.21 1.30 4.93
CA THR A 93 -16.74 2.58 5.45
C THR A 93 -17.54 3.00 6.67
N ILE A 94 -16.86 3.48 7.71
CA ILE A 94 -17.47 4.12 8.89
C ILE A 94 -17.15 5.61 8.89
N ILE A 95 -18.16 6.46 8.73
CA ILE A 95 -17.98 7.93 8.57
C ILE A 95 -19.02 8.75 9.33
N HIS A 96 -18.73 10.04 9.49
CA HIS A 96 -19.68 11.00 10.01
C HIS A 96 -20.66 11.42 8.90
N PRO A 97 -21.96 11.62 9.19
CA PRO A 97 -22.93 12.05 8.19
C PRO A 97 -22.52 13.30 7.39
N SER A 98 -21.83 14.27 8.02
CA SER A 98 -21.38 15.49 7.34
C SER A 98 -20.30 15.26 6.29
N ASP A 99 -19.57 14.15 6.36
CA ASP A 99 -18.45 13.86 5.48
C ASP A 99 -18.79 12.80 4.41
N LEU A 100 -20.05 12.38 4.32
CA LEU A 100 -20.51 11.39 3.34
C LEU A 100 -20.15 11.77 1.90
N LEU A 101 -20.29 13.04 1.54
CA LEU A 101 -19.93 13.50 0.19
C LEU A 101 -18.43 13.41 -0.08
N LYS A 102 -17.58 13.72 0.91
CA LYS A 102 -16.13 13.59 0.74
C LYS A 102 -15.77 12.13 0.52
N GLU A 103 -16.28 11.23 1.34
CA GLU A 103 -16.01 9.80 1.26
C GLU A 103 -16.43 9.15 -0.07
N LEU A 104 -17.52 9.63 -0.68
CA LEU A 104 -17.99 9.09 -1.94
C LEU A 104 -17.14 9.55 -3.13
N PHE A 105 -16.47 10.71 -3.04
CA PHE A 105 -15.83 11.37 -4.16
C PHE A 105 -14.33 11.69 -3.98
N THR A 106 -13.73 11.39 -2.83
CA THR A 106 -12.30 11.61 -2.57
C THR A 106 -11.59 10.32 -2.16
N ASN A 107 -10.34 10.17 -2.61
CA ASN A 107 -9.51 9.00 -2.27
C ASN A 107 -8.96 9.08 -0.83
N SER A 108 -8.79 10.28 -0.29
CA SER A 108 -8.27 10.48 1.07
C SER A 108 -9.25 10.07 2.17
N GLY A 109 -10.53 9.91 1.83
CA GLY A 109 -11.60 9.57 2.78
C GLY A 109 -11.76 10.59 3.91
N ALA A 110 -12.77 10.40 4.74
CA ALA A 110 -12.96 11.20 5.97
C ALA A 110 -13.22 10.35 7.22
N GLY A 111 -13.39 9.05 7.05
CA GLY A 111 -13.63 8.09 8.12
C GLY A 111 -12.63 6.96 8.10
N THR A 112 -13.11 5.77 8.44
CA THR A 112 -12.32 4.54 8.39
C THR A 112 -12.82 3.66 7.26
N LEU A 113 -11.97 3.43 6.27
CA LEU A 113 -12.20 2.49 5.17
C LEU A 113 -11.70 1.09 5.59
N ILE A 114 -12.57 0.10 5.55
CA ILE A 114 -12.25 -1.30 5.84
C ILE A 114 -12.47 -2.08 4.56
N ARG A 115 -11.46 -2.86 4.16
CA ARG A 115 -11.51 -3.72 2.99
C ARG A 115 -10.71 -4.98 3.27
N ARG A 116 -10.91 -6.02 2.48
CA ARG A 116 -10.01 -7.18 2.53
C ARG A 116 -8.59 -6.77 2.19
N GLY A 117 -8.43 -5.99 1.12
CA GLY A 117 -7.13 -5.55 0.63
C GLY A 117 -6.39 -6.70 -0.03
N ASP A 118 -5.39 -6.39 -0.84
CA ASP A 118 -4.59 -7.42 -1.48
C ASP A 118 -3.51 -7.92 -0.53
N LYS A 119 -3.37 -9.24 -0.43
CA LYS A 119 -2.33 -9.85 0.38
C LYS A 119 -0.98 -9.53 -0.26
N ILE A 120 -0.12 -8.87 0.49
CA ILE A 120 1.24 -8.58 0.05
C ILE A 120 2.09 -9.84 0.23
N GLN A 121 2.58 -10.37 -0.88
CA GLN A 121 3.55 -11.44 -0.93
C GLN A 121 4.94 -10.85 -0.72
N LYS A 122 5.74 -11.54 0.09
CA LYS A 122 7.13 -11.18 0.38
C LYS A 122 8.05 -12.33 0.00
N VAL A 123 9.03 -12.05 -0.86
CA VAL A 123 10.03 -13.05 -1.28
C VAL A 123 11.42 -12.45 -1.25
N SER A 124 12.42 -13.28 -0.94
CA SER A 124 13.83 -12.87 -0.83
C SER A 124 14.76 -13.58 -1.83
N SER A 125 14.18 -14.30 -2.79
CA SER A 125 14.93 -14.99 -3.85
C SER A 125 14.08 -15.13 -5.10
N LEU A 126 14.73 -15.27 -6.26
CA LEU A 126 14.04 -15.44 -7.54
C LEU A 126 13.18 -16.72 -7.58
N ALA A 127 13.61 -17.78 -6.88
CA ALA A 127 12.85 -19.03 -6.78
C ALA A 127 11.59 -18.91 -5.90
N GLY A 128 11.47 -17.84 -5.11
CA GLY A 128 10.29 -17.58 -4.30
C GLY A 128 9.10 -17.03 -5.11
N PHE A 129 9.36 -16.50 -6.31
CA PHE A 129 8.29 -16.05 -7.19
C PHE A 129 7.60 -17.22 -7.89
N GLN A 130 6.28 -17.11 -8.04
CA GLN A 130 5.49 -18.11 -8.77
C GLN A 130 5.74 -18.05 -10.27
N ASP A 131 5.99 -16.85 -10.80
CA ASP A 131 6.17 -16.60 -12.23
C ASP A 131 7.18 -15.46 -12.44
N ILE A 132 8.36 -15.80 -12.96
CA ILE A 132 9.44 -14.83 -13.23
C ILE A 132 9.13 -14.02 -14.50
N ASP A 133 8.45 -14.61 -15.47
CA ASP A 133 8.12 -13.93 -16.72
C ASP A 133 7.11 -12.80 -16.44
N LYS A 134 6.14 -13.04 -15.56
CA LYS A 134 5.22 -12.00 -15.09
C LYS A 134 5.95 -10.82 -14.43
N ILE A 135 7.01 -11.06 -13.67
CA ILE A 135 7.83 -9.99 -13.07
C ILE A 135 8.53 -9.19 -14.16
N LYS A 136 9.13 -9.89 -15.14
CA LYS A 136 9.77 -9.21 -16.28
C LYS A 136 8.76 -8.37 -17.03
N GLU A 137 7.55 -8.85 -17.24
CA GLU A 137 6.46 -8.08 -17.86
C GLU A 137 6.07 -6.85 -17.04
N THR A 138 5.89 -6.99 -15.72
CA THR A 138 5.63 -5.84 -14.83
C THR A 138 6.79 -4.84 -14.83
N LEU A 139 8.03 -5.33 -14.81
CA LEU A 139 9.24 -4.51 -14.93
C LEU A 139 9.43 -3.95 -16.34
N LEU A 140 8.76 -4.43 -17.38
CA LEU A 140 8.74 -3.84 -18.71
C LEU A 140 7.63 -2.78 -18.84
N GLY A 141 6.51 -2.96 -18.15
CA GLY A 141 5.36 -2.07 -18.20
C GLY A 141 4.92 -1.80 -19.64
N ASP A 142 4.70 -0.53 -19.98
CA ASP A 142 4.31 -0.10 -21.33
C ASP A 142 5.51 0.02 -22.30
N TYR A 143 6.75 -0.04 -21.80
CA TYR A 143 7.96 0.14 -22.59
C TYR A 143 8.47 -1.21 -23.11
N LYS A 144 8.26 -1.46 -24.41
CA LYS A 144 8.60 -2.74 -25.06
C LYS A 144 9.78 -2.64 -26.04
N ASP A 145 10.60 -1.60 -25.94
CA ASP A 145 11.76 -1.48 -26.82
C ASP A 145 12.86 -2.50 -26.43
N PRO A 146 13.73 -2.92 -27.38
CA PRO A 146 14.76 -3.93 -27.12
C PRO A 146 15.78 -3.52 -26.04
N ASN A 147 16.03 -2.23 -25.85
CA ASN A 147 17.00 -1.73 -24.88
C ASN A 147 16.46 -1.86 -23.46
N THR A 148 15.18 -1.54 -23.25
CA THR A 148 14.47 -1.76 -21.98
C THR A 148 14.47 -3.24 -21.59
N LYS A 149 14.27 -4.14 -22.56
CA LYS A 149 14.34 -5.60 -22.30
C LYS A 149 15.71 -6.05 -21.80
N ALA A 150 16.79 -5.62 -22.45
CA ALA A 150 18.15 -5.94 -22.01
C ALA A 150 18.45 -5.41 -20.60
N THR A 151 17.95 -4.22 -20.25
CA THR A 151 18.09 -3.64 -18.90
C THR A 151 17.34 -4.46 -17.85
N VAL A 152 16.12 -4.91 -18.14
CA VAL A 152 15.34 -5.78 -17.23
C VAL A 152 16.04 -7.12 -17.04
N ASP A 153 16.51 -7.75 -18.12
CA ASP A 153 17.24 -9.02 -18.02
C ASP A 153 18.50 -8.89 -17.15
N ARG A 154 19.29 -7.83 -17.36
CA ARG A 154 20.47 -7.53 -16.52
C ARG A 154 20.11 -7.28 -15.05
N PHE A 155 18.98 -6.63 -14.78
CA PHE A 155 18.53 -6.41 -13.41
C PHE A 155 18.11 -7.73 -12.74
N ILE A 156 17.41 -8.62 -13.45
CA ILE A 156 17.08 -9.95 -12.93
C ILE A 156 18.35 -10.76 -12.64
N GLU A 157 19.37 -10.70 -13.49
CA GLU A 157 20.68 -11.31 -13.22
C GLU A 157 21.32 -10.74 -11.95
N LEU A 158 21.26 -9.41 -11.76
CA LEU A 158 21.75 -8.77 -10.54
C LEU A 158 20.99 -9.23 -9.29
N LEU A 159 19.67 -9.42 -9.36
CA LEU A 159 18.88 -9.97 -8.26
C LEU A 159 19.19 -11.45 -7.98
N ALA A 160 19.66 -12.20 -8.96
CA ALA A 160 20.09 -13.59 -8.76
C ALA A 160 21.36 -13.68 -7.90
N GLU A 161 22.26 -12.71 -8.05
CA GLU A 161 23.57 -12.68 -7.39
C GLU A 161 23.58 -11.91 -6.06
N ASN A 162 22.56 -11.08 -5.80
CA ASN A 162 22.53 -10.18 -4.65
C ASN A 162 21.30 -10.43 -3.76
N PRO A 163 21.42 -10.24 -2.44
CA PRO A 163 20.27 -10.31 -1.56
C PRO A 163 19.29 -9.17 -1.90
N PHE A 164 17.99 -9.50 -1.92
CA PHE A 164 16.91 -8.54 -2.09
C PHE A 164 15.68 -8.99 -1.31
N THR A 165 14.73 -8.08 -1.13
CA THR A 165 13.38 -8.38 -0.69
C THR A 165 12.41 -7.76 -1.67
N ALA A 166 11.53 -8.56 -2.25
CA ALA A 166 10.46 -8.09 -3.11
C ALA A 166 9.11 -8.18 -2.39
N TYR A 167 8.28 -7.17 -2.63
CA TYR A 167 6.93 -7.01 -2.11
C TYR A 167 5.99 -6.81 -3.29
N TYR A 168 4.96 -7.62 -3.40
CA TYR A 168 3.99 -7.53 -4.50
C TYR A 168 2.62 -8.06 -4.10
N ASP A 169 1.56 -7.56 -4.74
CA ASP A 169 0.22 -8.15 -4.62
C ASP A 169 0.03 -9.31 -5.60
N ASP A 170 -0.94 -10.19 -5.32
CA ASP A 170 -1.26 -11.33 -6.20
C ASP A 170 -1.56 -10.90 -7.67
N GLY A 171 -2.11 -9.69 -7.84
CA GLY A 171 -2.39 -9.09 -9.15
C GLY A 171 -1.16 -8.59 -9.90
N MET A 172 -0.01 -8.41 -9.24
CA MET A 172 1.13 -7.61 -9.73
C MET A 172 0.75 -6.18 -10.12
N SER A 173 -0.27 -5.63 -9.43
CA SER A 173 -0.69 -4.24 -9.56
C SER A 173 0.34 -3.29 -8.95
N CYS A 174 1.15 -3.77 -8.00
CA CYS A 174 2.25 -3.10 -7.35
C CYS A 174 3.41 -4.09 -7.14
N LEU A 175 4.61 -3.72 -7.59
CA LEU A 175 5.83 -4.47 -7.37
C LEU A 175 6.90 -3.53 -6.83
N ALA A 176 7.37 -3.79 -5.62
CA ALA A 176 8.48 -3.10 -5.00
C ALA A 176 9.64 -4.06 -4.75
N ILE A 177 10.87 -3.63 -5.04
CA ILE A 177 12.08 -4.41 -4.76
C ILE A 177 13.02 -3.54 -3.94
N VAL A 178 13.34 -4.03 -2.75
CA VAL A 178 14.24 -3.39 -1.79
C VAL A 178 15.53 -4.17 -1.71
N LEU A 179 16.64 -3.46 -1.86
CA LEU A 179 17.97 -4.00 -1.66
C LEU A 179 18.41 -3.66 -0.22
N PRO A 180 18.73 -4.67 0.61
CA PRO A 180 19.12 -4.44 1.99
C PRO A 180 20.48 -3.73 2.08
N PRO A 181 20.83 -3.18 3.25
CA PRO A 181 22.14 -2.60 3.49
C PRO A 181 23.26 -3.60 3.19
N SER A 182 24.34 -3.12 2.59
CA SER A 182 25.53 -3.90 2.25
C SER A 182 26.79 -3.08 2.58
N ALA A 183 27.98 -3.67 2.52
CA ALA A 183 29.23 -2.97 2.85
C ALA A 183 29.41 -1.65 2.08
N ASN A 184 28.88 -1.56 0.85
CA ASN A 184 28.95 -0.38 0.00
C ASN A 184 27.66 0.46 0.01
N ARG A 185 26.60 0.02 0.70
CA ARG A 185 25.31 0.71 0.80
C ARG A 185 24.81 0.67 2.25
N PRO A 186 25.09 1.70 3.05
CA PRO A 186 24.80 1.66 4.49
C PRO A 186 23.30 1.74 4.81
N ILE A 187 22.47 2.16 3.86
CA ILE A 187 21.02 2.29 3.99
C ILE A 187 20.34 1.40 2.94
N ALA A 188 19.20 0.81 3.28
CA ALA A 188 18.39 0.05 2.33
C ALA A 188 17.95 0.94 1.17
N THR A 189 17.86 0.37 -0.03
CA THR A 189 17.52 1.10 -1.25
C THR A 189 16.28 0.51 -1.89
N LEU A 190 15.27 1.34 -2.17
CA LEU A 190 14.18 0.94 -3.04
C LEU A 190 14.68 0.97 -4.49
N ALA A 191 15.00 -0.20 -5.02
CA ALA A 191 15.54 -0.35 -6.37
C ALA A 191 14.49 -0.15 -7.45
N THR A 192 13.24 -0.49 -7.15
CA THR A 192 12.10 -0.26 -8.03
C THR A 192 10.80 -0.23 -7.25
N LEU A 193 9.85 0.56 -7.74
CA LEU A 193 8.46 0.59 -7.33
C LEU A 193 7.65 0.79 -8.60
N ASN A 194 7.03 -0.27 -9.12
CA ASN A 194 6.18 -0.20 -10.31
C ASN A 194 4.74 -0.35 -9.85
N ILE A 195 3.91 0.64 -10.15
CA ILE A 195 2.51 0.64 -9.75
C ILE A 195 1.65 0.87 -10.98
N THR A 196 0.67 0.00 -11.18
CA THR A 196 -0.35 0.17 -12.21
C THR A 196 -1.32 1.30 -11.82
N LYS A 197 -1.99 1.92 -12.80
CA LYS A 197 -3.04 2.91 -12.51
C LYS A 197 -4.13 2.35 -11.59
N SER A 198 -4.49 1.09 -11.77
CA SER A 198 -5.40 0.38 -10.87
C SER A 198 -4.84 0.26 -9.46
N GLY A 199 -3.55 -0.04 -9.30
CA GLY A 199 -2.87 -0.15 -8.00
C GLY A 199 -2.84 1.16 -7.22
N TRP A 200 -2.69 2.30 -7.91
CA TRP A 200 -2.81 3.63 -7.30
C TRP A 200 -4.24 3.90 -6.80
N LEU A 201 -5.26 3.56 -7.60
CA LEU A 201 -6.67 3.76 -7.24
C LEU A 201 -7.15 2.79 -6.16
N SER A 202 -6.65 1.55 -6.17
CA SER A 202 -6.94 0.55 -5.15
C SER A 202 -6.03 0.68 -3.94
N ASN A 203 -5.25 1.76 -3.81
CA ASN A 203 -4.43 2.06 -2.63
C ASN A 203 -3.52 0.89 -2.19
N VAL A 204 -3.10 0.02 -3.12
CA VAL A 204 -2.22 -1.14 -2.83
C VAL A 204 -0.82 -0.68 -2.48
N VAL A 205 -0.42 0.46 -3.04
CA VAL A 205 0.85 1.12 -2.73
C VAL A 205 1.02 1.40 -1.25
N GLU A 206 -0.05 1.78 -0.53
CA GLU A 206 0.01 2.03 0.91
C GLU A 206 0.34 0.76 1.69
N ASN A 207 -0.26 -0.37 1.32
CA ASN A 207 -0.02 -1.66 1.96
C ASN A 207 1.44 -2.08 1.73
N VAL A 208 1.89 -2.04 0.47
CA VAL A 208 3.28 -2.38 0.11
C VAL A 208 4.27 -1.48 0.84
N PHE A 209 4.03 -0.17 0.88
CA PHE A 209 4.96 0.76 1.53
C PHE A 209 4.95 0.64 3.06
N SER A 210 3.79 0.33 3.67
CA SER A 210 3.68 0.01 5.09
C SER A 210 4.50 -1.24 5.44
N ALA A 211 4.38 -2.31 4.64
CA ALA A 211 5.17 -3.54 4.79
C ALA A 211 6.67 -3.25 4.67
N ILE A 212 7.09 -2.46 3.68
CA ILE A 212 8.48 -2.03 3.51
C ILE A 212 8.96 -1.27 4.75
N ARG A 213 8.18 -0.33 5.28
CA ARG A 213 8.55 0.48 6.45
C ARG A 213 8.66 -0.35 7.72
N LYS A 214 7.86 -1.42 7.86
CA LYS A 214 7.95 -2.39 8.97
C LYS A 214 9.26 -3.17 8.92
N ASP A 215 9.71 -3.56 7.72
CA ASP A 215 10.91 -4.38 7.52
C ASP A 215 12.21 -3.57 7.41
N HIS A 216 12.13 -2.33 6.93
CA HIS A 216 13.27 -1.46 6.68
C HIS A 216 13.07 -0.12 7.40
N PRO A 217 13.54 0.02 8.65
CA PRO A 217 13.36 1.25 9.43
C PRO A 217 13.97 2.50 8.78
N SER A 218 15.01 2.32 7.97
CA SER A 218 15.66 3.38 7.18
C SER A 218 15.72 2.96 5.72
N LEU A 219 15.24 3.82 4.83
CA LEU A 219 15.17 3.58 3.39
C LEU A 219 15.44 4.88 2.64
N TYR A 220 16.09 4.77 1.49
CA TYR A 220 16.10 5.85 0.50
C TYR A 220 15.69 5.34 -0.89
N TRP A 221 15.20 6.28 -1.70
CA TRP A 221 14.80 6.03 -3.08
C TRP A 221 14.94 7.30 -3.92
N ILE A 222 14.94 7.14 -5.24
CA ILE A 222 15.03 8.28 -6.16
C ILE A 222 13.94 8.14 -7.21
N VAL A 223 13.24 9.24 -7.46
CA VAL A 223 12.15 9.37 -8.41
C VAL A 223 12.45 10.51 -9.37
N PRO A 224 12.12 10.44 -10.67
CA PRO A 224 12.24 11.58 -11.56
C PRO A 224 11.35 12.76 -11.11
N GLU A 225 11.79 13.98 -11.37
CA GLU A 225 11.00 15.18 -11.07
C GLU A 225 9.72 15.29 -11.93
N ALA A 226 9.66 14.59 -13.06
CA ALA A 226 8.50 14.56 -13.94
C ALA A 226 7.39 13.58 -13.50
N ASP A 227 7.55 12.94 -12.34
CA ASP A 227 6.62 11.92 -11.85
C ASP A 227 5.28 12.53 -11.38
N GLU A 228 4.16 11.99 -11.88
CA GLU A 228 2.82 12.49 -11.58
C GLU A 228 2.42 12.27 -10.11
N ASN A 229 3.06 11.31 -9.44
CA ASN A 229 2.78 10.88 -8.07
C ASN A 229 3.77 11.46 -7.05
N LEU A 230 4.58 12.47 -7.41
CA LEU A 230 5.57 13.09 -6.51
C LEU A 230 5.00 13.49 -5.14
N THR A 231 3.80 14.06 -5.11
CA THR A 231 3.13 14.48 -3.87
C THR A 231 3.04 13.33 -2.87
N TRP A 232 2.73 12.13 -3.35
CA TRP A 232 2.65 10.94 -2.50
C TRP A 232 4.02 10.59 -1.90
N PHE A 233 5.10 10.65 -2.70
CA PHE A 233 6.45 10.40 -2.20
C PHE A 233 6.89 11.43 -1.15
N PHE A 234 6.52 12.71 -1.31
CA PHE A 234 6.76 13.73 -0.29
C PHE A 234 6.07 13.37 1.02
N GLU A 235 4.81 12.95 1.00
CA GLU A 235 4.05 12.54 2.19
C GLU A 235 4.65 11.32 2.90
N LYS A 236 5.34 10.43 2.18
CA LYS A 236 5.97 9.23 2.75
C LYS A 236 7.40 9.43 3.24
N SER A 237 8.03 10.55 2.91
CA SER A 237 9.42 10.84 3.25
C SER A 237 9.55 11.68 4.53
N ASP A 238 10.67 11.53 5.23
CA ASP A 238 11.07 12.47 6.29
C ASP A 238 11.85 13.65 5.70
N GLY A 239 12.44 13.48 4.51
CA GLY A 239 13.12 14.54 3.78
C GLY A 239 13.36 14.20 2.31
N SER A 240 13.63 15.26 1.54
CA SER A 240 13.81 15.18 0.09
C SER A 240 14.88 16.14 -0.42
N PHE A 241 15.58 15.79 -1.50
CA PHE A 241 16.52 16.66 -2.22
C PHE A 241 16.31 16.58 -3.72
N ASN A 242 16.16 17.71 -4.38
CA ASN A 242 16.11 17.78 -5.83
C ASN A 242 17.50 18.09 -6.40
N SER A 243 17.95 17.29 -7.37
CA SER A 243 19.12 17.59 -8.19
C SER A 243 18.97 16.98 -9.59
N ASN A 244 19.36 17.74 -10.62
CA ASN A 244 19.45 17.26 -12.00
C ASN A 244 18.19 16.54 -12.53
N GLY A 245 17.00 17.09 -12.26
CA GLY A 245 15.71 16.56 -12.74
C GLY A 245 15.26 15.28 -12.02
N SER A 246 15.83 15.01 -10.85
CA SER A 246 15.52 13.84 -10.02
C SER A 246 15.35 14.28 -8.56
N VAL A 247 14.47 13.61 -7.84
CA VAL A 247 14.21 13.85 -6.43
C VAL A 247 14.63 12.64 -5.62
N PHE A 248 15.61 12.85 -4.75
CA PHE A 248 16.04 11.91 -3.73
C PHE A 248 15.11 12.01 -2.53
N PHE A 249 14.60 10.88 -2.04
CA PHE A 249 13.75 10.79 -0.86
C PHE A 249 14.33 9.80 0.14
N TYR A 250 14.08 10.05 1.43
CA TYR A 250 14.47 9.14 2.50
C TYR A 250 13.54 9.21 3.70
N TYR A 251 13.59 8.18 4.53
CA TYR A 251 13.04 8.20 5.89
C TYR A 251 13.93 7.42 6.86
N GLY A 252 13.69 7.64 8.16
CA GLY A 252 14.23 6.83 9.25
C GLY A 252 15.73 6.96 9.46
N CYS A 253 16.34 8.03 8.98
CA CYS A 253 17.73 8.37 9.21
C CYS A 253 17.89 9.87 9.41
N GLU A 254 18.81 10.27 10.29
CA GLU A 254 19.11 11.69 10.50
C GLU A 254 19.85 12.26 9.29
N PHE A 255 19.51 13.49 8.92
CA PHE A 255 20.12 14.20 7.79
C PHE A 255 21.66 14.27 7.88
N ASN A 256 22.20 14.40 9.10
CA ASN A 256 23.64 14.50 9.34
C ASN A 256 24.34 13.15 9.54
N SER A 257 23.66 12.03 9.31
CA SER A 257 24.30 10.72 9.41
C SER A 257 25.35 10.57 8.30
N ASN A 258 26.56 10.14 8.66
CA ASN A 258 27.66 9.92 7.70
C ASN A 258 27.24 8.99 6.55
N ALA A 259 26.33 8.04 6.84
CA ALA A 259 25.73 7.16 5.85
C ALA A 259 24.96 7.93 4.77
N LEU A 260 24.07 8.85 5.16
CA LEU A 260 23.25 9.61 4.22
C LEU A 260 24.06 10.66 3.46
N VAL A 261 25.05 11.29 4.11
CA VAL A 261 25.93 12.27 3.46
C VAL A 261 26.73 11.64 2.31
N SER A 262 27.26 10.43 2.50
CA SER A 262 27.97 9.72 1.42
C SER A 262 27.07 9.42 0.21
N ILE A 263 25.87 8.89 0.47
CA ILE A 263 24.86 8.60 -0.57
C ILE A 263 24.42 9.87 -1.28
N PHE A 264 24.25 10.97 -0.53
CA PHE A 264 23.88 12.26 -1.08
C PHE A 264 24.97 12.84 -1.99
N GLN A 265 26.24 12.77 -1.57
CA GLN A 265 27.36 13.23 -2.40
C GLN A 265 27.46 12.43 -3.71
N ASP A 266 27.22 11.12 -3.65
CA ASP A 266 27.16 10.27 -4.84
C ASP A 266 25.99 10.67 -5.75
N PHE A 267 24.81 10.94 -5.19
CA PHE A 267 23.65 11.43 -5.92
C PHE A 267 23.88 12.79 -6.59
N VAL A 268 24.48 13.76 -5.91
CA VAL A 268 24.76 15.08 -6.49
C VAL A 268 25.80 14.97 -7.62
N SER A 269 26.79 14.09 -7.45
CA SER A 269 27.92 13.96 -8.37
C SER A 269 27.58 13.18 -9.64
N HIS A 270 26.72 12.16 -9.53
CA HIS A 270 26.41 11.23 -10.61
C HIS A 270 24.92 11.19 -10.99
N GLY A 271 24.08 11.97 -10.31
CA GLY A 271 22.63 11.94 -10.47
C GLY A 271 22.05 10.55 -10.24
N HIS A 272 21.05 10.21 -11.06
CA HIS A 272 20.41 8.89 -11.09
C HIS A 272 21.36 7.72 -11.43
N ALA A 273 22.54 7.98 -12.01
CA ALA A 273 23.51 6.97 -12.42
C ALA A 273 24.54 6.59 -11.33
N GLY A 274 24.59 7.35 -10.22
CA GLY A 274 25.56 7.15 -9.13
C GLY A 274 25.35 5.93 -8.27
N ILE A 275 24.16 5.36 -8.27
CA ILE A 275 23.75 4.26 -7.37
C ILE A 275 24.28 2.88 -7.84
N GLY A 276 25.16 2.86 -8.86
CA GLY A 276 25.54 1.64 -9.55
C GLY A 276 24.33 0.97 -10.20
N ASN A 277 24.49 -0.24 -10.75
CA ASN A 277 23.41 -1.00 -11.41
C ASN A 277 22.24 -1.41 -10.49
N SER A 278 22.13 -0.85 -9.29
CA SER A 278 21.24 -1.30 -8.24
C SER A 278 19.86 -0.62 -8.24
N ASN A 279 19.65 0.38 -9.10
CA ASN A 279 18.33 1.00 -9.32
C ASN A 279 17.95 0.85 -10.80
N ILE A 280 16.92 0.05 -11.10
CA ILE A 280 16.49 -0.18 -12.49
C ILE A 280 15.63 0.98 -13.02
N GLY A 281 14.89 1.67 -12.15
CA GLY A 281 14.03 2.79 -12.54
C GLY A 281 14.84 3.92 -13.18
N SER A 282 16.05 4.16 -12.67
CA SER A 282 16.99 5.14 -13.20
C SER A 282 17.57 4.75 -14.56
N GLN A 283 17.82 3.46 -14.80
CA GLN A 283 18.32 2.95 -16.08
C GLN A 283 17.26 2.94 -17.17
N LEU A 284 15.99 2.87 -16.77
CA LEU A 284 14.83 2.87 -17.66
C LEU A 284 14.20 4.26 -17.87
N GLY A 285 14.68 5.29 -17.15
CA GLY A 285 14.14 6.66 -17.23
C GLY A 285 12.66 6.77 -16.83
N ARG A 286 12.22 5.96 -15.85
CA ARG A 286 10.80 5.78 -15.54
C ARG A 286 10.28 6.64 -14.40
N VAL A 287 9.03 7.06 -14.59
CA VAL A 287 8.07 7.55 -13.59
C VAL A 287 7.37 6.33 -12.95
N ALA A 288 7.12 6.37 -11.65
CA ALA A 288 6.58 5.30 -10.80
C ALA A 288 5.04 5.20 -10.80
#